data_AF-A0A0Q9X334-F1
#
_entry.id   AF-A0A0Q9X334-F1
#
_cell.length_a   1.000
_cell.length_b   1.000
_cell.length_c   1.000
_cell.angle_alpha   90.00
_cell.angle_beta   90.00
_cell.angle_gamma   90.00
#
_symmetry.space_group_name_H-M   'P 1'
#
loop_
_entity.id
_entity.type
_entity.pdbx_description
1 polymer ?
#
loop_
_entity_poly.entity_id
_entity_poly.type
_entity_poly.pdbx_seq_one_letter_code
_entity_poly.pdbx_strand_id
1 'polypeptide(L)'
;MIVKELKLVVHRICRHMCSISPIGRDAILLIIHNTFLLYYIINRFKHLAQASINSPGPVNTFHYMPLVYETPVLPETDRTWNAVLKTSTWQYFESVFLHNMALMLPFILTLTVSNYKLLFMCSLLCVSNLFMLLLFTSLIAEFLYVNGLKQILQLSVIFCLGPVCQFVLVCRLLDKTWVDVIVEFDWNGY
;
A
#
# COMPACT_ATOMS: atom_id res chain seq x y z
N MET A 1 -6.87 -21.13 33.04
CA MET A 1 -7.77 -21.46 31.92
C MET A 1 -7.48 -20.59 30.69
N ILE A 2 -7.50 -19.26 30.81
CA ILE A 2 -7.24 -18.27 29.74
C ILE A 2 -5.91 -18.49 28.98
N VAL A 3 -4.82 -18.83 29.68
CA VAL A 3 -3.49 -19.03 29.07
C VAL A 3 -3.42 -20.27 28.16
N LYS A 4 -4.21 -21.32 28.43
CA LYS A 4 -4.25 -22.53 27.58
C LYS A 4 -5.00 -22.26 26.28
N GLU A 5 -6.12 -21.55 26.36
CA GLU A 5 -6.89 -21.11 25.19
C GLU A 5 -6.08 -20.17 24.30
N LEU A 6 -5.36 -19.21 24.89
CA LEU A 6 -4.48 -18.31 24.14
C LEU A 6 -3.37 -19.06 23.40
N LYS A 7 -2.73 -20.04 24.05
CA LYS A 7 -1.71 -20.89 23.41
C LYS A 7 -2.28 -21.69 22.23
N LEU A 8 -3.50 -22.22 22.36
CA LEU A 8 -4.15 -22.98 21.29
C LEU A 8 -4.52 -22.09 20.11
N VAL A 9 -4.99 -20.87 20.36
CA VAL A 9 -5.30 -19.88 19.32
C VAL A 9 -4.03 -19.46 18.58
N VAL A 10 -2.97 -19.09 19.29
CA VAL A 10 -1.67 -18.74 18.69
C VAL A 10 -1.12 -19.91 17.88
N HIS A 11 -1.17 -21.13 18.42
CA HIS A 11 -0.71 -22.33 17.70
C HIS A 11 -1.50 -22.60 16.41
N ARG A 12 -2.83 -22.42 16.42
CA ARG A 12 -3.65 -22.53 15.20
C ARG A 12 -3.32 -21.45 14.19
N ILE A 13 -3.15 -20.21 14.63
CA ILE A 13 -2.75 -19.09 13.75
C ILE A 13 -1.38 -19.40 13.13
N CYS A 14 -0.39 -19.77 13.93
CA CYS A 14 0.94 -20.13 13.45
C CYS A 14 0.89 -21.29 12.45
N ARG A 15 0.14 -22.36 12.74
CA ARG A 15 0.00 -23.50 11.81
C ARG A 15 -0.67 -23.09 10.50
N HIS A 16 -1.70 -22.24 10.56
CA HIS A 16 -2.37 -21.74 9.37
C HIS A 16 -1.46 -20.84 8.54
N MET A 17 -0.73 -19.93 9.18
CA MET A 17 0.31 -19.12 8.51
C MET A 17 1.40 -20.00 7.89
N CYS A 18 1.79 -21.09 8.56
CA CYS A 18 2.75 -22.06 8.04
C CYS A 18 2.22 -22.81 6.80
N SER A 19 0.91 -23.00 6.67
CA SER A 19 0.29 -23.66 5.50
C SER A 19 0.14 -22.76 4.26
N ILE A 20 0.28 -21.43 4.42
CA ILE A 20 0.25 -20.50 3.29
C ILE A 20 1.57 -20.59 2.53
N SER A 21 1.50 -20.66 1.20
CA SER A 21 2.66 -20.70 0.31
C SER A 21 3.57 -19.48 0.53
N PRO A 22 4.89 -19.60 0.30
CA PRO A 22 5.82 -18.46 0.41
C PRO A 22 5.39 -17.23 -0.39
N ILE A 23 4.84 -17.45 -1.60
CA ILE A 23 4.25 -16.41 -2.46
C ILE A 23 3.04 -15.76 -1.77
N GLY A 24 2.12 -16.57 -1.24
CA GLY A 24 0.93 -16.06 -0.55
C GLY A 24 1.27 -15.22 0.67
N ARG A 25 2.32 -15.56 1.43
CA ARG A 25 2.76 -14.76 2.58
C ARG A 25 3.29 -13.38 2.18
N ASP A 26 4.12 -13.32 1.14
CA ASP A 26 4.66 -12.04 0.65
C ASP A 26 3.55 -11.18 0.03
N ALA A 27 2.58 -11.80 -0.65
CA ALA A 27 1.43 -11.09 -1.16
C ALA A 27 0.54 -10.54 -0.03
N ILE A 28 0.27 -11.31 1.03
CA ILE A 28 -0.42 -10.83 2.23
C ILE A 28 0.34 -9.66 2.88
N LEU A 29 1.67 -9.74 2.94
CA LEU A 29 2.49 -8.66 3.48
C LEU A 29 2.36 -7.37 2.66
N LEU A 30 2.31 -7.48 1.33
CA LEU A 30 2.06 -6.35 0.43
C LEU A 30 0.64 -5.77 0.61
N ILE A 31 -0.37 -6.63 0.79
CA ILE A 31 -1.74 -6.19 1.10
C ILE A 31 -1.78 -5.42 2.42
N ILE A 32 -1.14 -5.95 3.47
CA ILE A 32 -1.06 -5.29 4.79
C ILE A 32 -0.34 -3.95 4.68
N HIS A 33 0.77 -3.90 3.94
CA HIS A 33 1.50 -2.66 3.68
C HIS A 33 0.59 -1.63 3.00
N ASN A 34 -0.08 -1.98 1.91
CA ASN A 34 -0.97 -1.07 1.19
C ASN A 34 -2.13 -0.58 2.04
N THR A 35 -2.77 -1.50 2.75
CA THR A 35 -3.97 -1.23 3.55
C THR A 35 -3.65 -0.31 4.72
N PHE A 36 -2.64 -0.64 5.52
CA PHE A 36 -2.41 0.07 6.78
C PHE A 36 -1.30 1.11 6.64
N LEU A 37 -0.14 0.71 6.12
CA LEU A 37 1.03 1.57 6.10
C LEU A 37 0.94 2.62 5.00
N LEU A 38 0.66 2.22 3.76
CA LEU A 38 0.62 3.14 2.63
C LEU A 38 -0.52 4.14 2.78
N TYR A 39 -1.71 3.70 3.22
CA TYR A 39 -2.80 4.60 3.59
C TYR A 39 -2.36 5.66 4.62
N TYR A 40 -1.72 5.22 5.71
CA TYR A 40 -1.20 6.13 6.73
C TYR A 40 -0.18 7.12 6.16
N ILE A 41 0.76 6.63 5.34
CA ILE A 41 1.80 7.45 4.73
C ILE A 41 1.22 8.47 3.74
N ILE A 42 0.22 8.09 2.94
CA ILE A 42 -0.50 9.00 2.04
C ILE A 42 -1.18 10.11 2.85
N ASN A 43 -1.85 9.79 3.95
CA ASN A 43 -2.46 10.80 4.81
C ASN A 43 -1.41 11.72 5.44
N ARG A 44 -0.28 11.18 5.90
CA ARG A 44 0.83 12.00 6.41
C ARG A 44 1.39 12.93 5.33
N PHE A 45 1.48 12.48 4.09
CA PHE A 45 1.88 13.32 2.96
C PHE A 45 0.88 14.45 2.71
N LYS A 46 -0.43 14.17 2.71
CA LYS A 46 -1.46 15.22 2.61
C LYS A 46 -1.34 16.26 3.73
N HIS A 47 -1.19 15.81 4.99
CA HIS A 47 -0.99 16.72 6.12
C HIS A 47 0.28 17.55 5.97
N LEU A 48 1.37 16.95 5.50
CA LEU A 48 2.63 17.65 5.23
C LEU A 48 2.44 18.73 4.16
N ALA A 49 1.72 18.41 3.09
CA ALA A 49 1.44 19.34 2.00
C ALA A 49 0.54 20.51 2.46
N GLN A 50 -0.47 20.27 3.28
CA GLN A 50 -1.30 21.35 3.83
C GLN A 50 -0.52 22.20 4.84
N ALA A 51 0.31 21.58 5.67
CA ALA A 51 1.19 22.30 6.60
C ALA A 51 2.21 23.18 5.88
N SER A 52 2.67 22.82 4.68
CA SER A 52 3.64 23.63 3.92
C SER A 52 3.08 24.98 3.45
N ILE A 53 1.75 25.11 3.37
CA ILE A 53 1.06 26.37 3.06
C ILE A 53 0.37 26.99 4.29
N ASN A 54 0.67 26.50 5.49
CA ASN A 54 0.03 26.91 6.76
C ASN A 54 -1.50 26.81 6.73
N SER A 55 -2.05 25.86 5.97
CA SER A 55 -3.50 25.66 5.86
C SER A 55 -3.94 24.49 6.74
N PRO A 56 -4.99 24.66 7.58
CA PRO A 56 -5.65 23.55 8.28
C PRO A 56 -6.61 22.79 7.35
N GLY A 57 -6.50 22.98 6.03
CA GLY A 57 -7.43 22.49 5.02
C GLY A 57 -7.74 21.00 5.14
N PRO A 58 -8.94 20.58 4.68
CA PRO A 58 -9.40 19.21 4.81
C PRO A 58 -8.46 18.28 4.06
N VAL A 59 -7.81 17.42 4.83
CA VAL A 59 -7.12 16.24 4.31
C VAL A 59 -8.22 15.22 4.02
N ASN A 60 -9.01 15.47 2.98
CA ASN A 60 -10.24 14.70 2.74
C ASN A 60 -9.85 13.22 2.64
N THR A 61 -10.38 12.47 3.58
CA THR A 61 -10.10 11.07 3.85
C THR A 61 -10.79 10.24 2.78
N PHE A 62 -10.14 9.17 2.33
CA PHE A 62 -10.78 8.20 1.44
C PHE A 62 -12.10 7.75 2.08
N HIS A 63 -13.25 8.20 1.56
CA HIS A 63 -14.58 8.05 2.16
C HIS A 63 -15.06 6.60 2.37
N TYR A 64 -14.23 5.60 2.06
CA TYR A 64 -14.58 4.19 2.02
C TYR A 64 -13.67 3.29 2.88
N MET A 65 -12.84 3.85 3.76
CA MET A 65 -11.98 3.09 4.67
C MET A 65 -12.62 3.02 6.08
N PRO A 66 -13.37 1.96 6.44
CA PRO A 66 -14.23 1.92 7.64
C PRO A 66 -13.48 1.84 8.99
N LEU A 67 -12.14 1.92 9.02
CA LEU A 67 -11.33 1.59 10.20
C LEU A 67 -10.33 2.66 10.64
N VAL A 68 -10.34 3.86 10.05
CA VAL A 68 -9.40 4.92 10.45
C VAL A 68 -10.17 6.13 10.96
N TYR A 69 -9.84 6.54 12.19
CA TYR A 69 -10.37 7.73 12.84
C TYR A 69 -10.14 8.95 11.97
N GLU A 70 -11.22 9.47 11.38
CA GLU A 70 -11.19 10.69 10.58
C GLU A 70 -11.22 11.90 11.53
N THR A 71 -10.28 12.83 11.36
CA THR A 71 -10.44 14.15 11.98
C THR A 71 -11.54 14.90 11.24
N PRO A 72 -12.62 15.33 11.92
CA PRO A 72 -13.72 16.00 11.26
C PRO A 72 -13.27 17.30 10.59
N VAL A 73 -13.75 17.49 9.37
CA VAL A 73 -13.52 18.67 8.55
C VAL A 73 -14.24 19.87 9.17
N LEU A 74 -13.53 20.67 9.99
CA LEU A 74 -14.06 21.89 10.65
C LEU A 74 -14.61 22.91 9.64
N PRO A 75 -15.86 23.35 9.64
CA PRO A 75 -16.39 24.23 8.59
C PRO A 75 -15.82 25.66 8.70
N GLU A 76 -14.67 25.93 8.09
CA GLU A 76 -14.11 27.28 7.94
C GLU A 76 -13.82 27.61 6.48
N THR A 77 -14.05 28.87 6.13
CA THR A 77 -14.43 29.38 4.81
C THR A 77 -13.26 29.80 3.90
N ASP A 78 -12.01 29.72 4.35
CA ASP A 78 -10.81 30.13 3.56
C ASP A 78 -9.78 28.99 3.40
N ARG A 79 -10.26 27.81 3.02
CA ARG A 79 -9.43 26.60 2.91
C ARG A 79 -8.71 26.53 1.58
N THR A 80 -7.49 27.05 1.55
CA THR A 80 -6.57 26.84 0.43
C THR A 80 -5.96 25.45 0.50
N TRP A 81 -5.99 24.72 -0.62
CA TRP A 81 -5.29 23.44 -0.77
C TRP A 81 -3.92 23.65 -1.39
N ASN A 82 -2.95 22.85 -0.97
CA ASN A 82 -1.63 22.81 -1.61
C ASN A 82 -1.76 22.53 -3.12
N ALA A 83 -0.94 23.20 -3.93
CA ALA A 83 -0.96 23.08 -5.39
C ALA A 83 -0.82 21.61 -5.86
N VAL A 84 0.04 20.83 -5.20
CA VAL A 84 0.25 19.40 -5.53
C VAL A 84 -1.02 18.57 -5.34
N LEU A 85 -1.82 18.88 -4.32
CA LEU A 85 -3.08 18.16 -4.06
C LEU A 85 -4.22 18.59 -5.01
N LYS A 86 -4.03 19.66 -5.78
CA LYS A 86 -4.97 20.11 -6.82
C LYS A 86 -4.65 19.54 -8.20
N THR A 87 -3.52 18.84 -8.36
CA THR A 87 -3.11 18.34 -9.67
C THR A 87 -3.95 17.15 -10.10
N SER A 88 -4.10 16.97 -11.41
CA SER A 88 -4.71 15.78 -11.99
C SER A 88 -3.93 14.52 -11.62
N THR A 89 -2.61 14.61 -11.47
CA THR A 89 -1.75 13.51 -10.99
C THR A 89 -2.18 13.03 -9.61
N TRP A 90 -2.43 13.96 -8.68
CA TRP A 90 -2.89 13.62 -7.34
C TRP A 90 -4.25 12.93 -7.34
N GLN A 91 -5.22 13.50 -8.05
CA GLN A 91 -6.58 12.94 -8.16
C GLN A 91 -6.58 11.55 -8.82
N TYR A 92 -5.73 11.37 -9.83
CA TYR A 92 -5.54 10.09 -10.48
C TYR A 92 -4.89 9.06 -9.56
N PHE A 93 -3.84 9.45 -8.82
CA PHE A 93 -3.22 8.60 -7.80
C PHE A 93 -4.22 8.13 -6.74
N GLU A 94 -5.06 9.02 -6.20
CA GLU A 94 -6.08 8.65 -5.22
C GLU A 94 -7.08 7.64 -5.79
N SER A 95 -7.49 7.86 -7.04
CA SER A 95 -8.39 6.93 -7.75
C SER A 95 -7.73 5.56 -7.89
N VAL A 96 -6.49 5.50 -8.38
CA VAL A 96 -5.73 4.26 -8.55
C VAL A 96 -5.52 3.55 -7.21
N PHE A 97 -5.20 4.28 -6.15
CA PHE A 97 -5.04 3.71 -4.81
C PHE A 97 -6.34 3.07 -4.30
N LEU A 98 -7.47 3.73 -4.49
CA LEU A 98 -8.79 3.17 -4.17
C LEU A 98 -9.09 1.90 -4.98
N HIS A 99 -8.80 1.91 -6.28
CA HIS A 99 -9.00 0.72 -7.11
C HIS A 99 -8.07 -0.42 -6.68
N ASN A 100 -6.82 -0.12 -6.33
CA ASN A 100 -5.88 -1.12 -5.84
C ASN A 100 -6.38 -1.74 -4.51
N MET A 101 -6.87 -0.91 -3.59
CA MET A 101 -7.51 -1.38 -2.35
C MET A 101 -8.74 -2.26 -2.63
N ALA A 102 -9.58 -1.91 -3.61
CA ALA A 102 -10.71 -2.74 -4.01
C ALA A 102 -10.28 -4.09 -4.60
N LEU A 103 -9.14 -4.15 -5.30
CA LEU A 103 -8.56 -5.37 -5.85
C LEU A 103 -7.93 -6.28 -4.78
N MET A 104 -7.64 -5.78 -3.57
CA MET A 104 -7.09 -6.59 -2.48
C MET A 104 -8.06 -7.68 -2.01
N LEU A 105 -9.36 -7.41 -1.97
CA LEU A 105 -10.38 -8.38 -1.54
C LEU A 105 -10.48 -9.60 -2.48
N PRO A 106 -10.66 -9.44 -3.81
CA PRO A 106 -10.64 -10.58 -4.73
C PRO A 106 -9.27 -11.27 -4.76
N PHE A 107 -8.18 -10.54 -4.46
CA PHE A 107 -6.86 -11.15 -4.29
C PHE A 107 -6.79 -12.06 -3.05
N ILE A 108 -7.28 -11.60 -1.89
CA ILE A 108 -7.36 -12.43 -0.66
C ILE A 108 -8.20 -13.69 -0.91
N LEU A 109 -9.30 -13.56 -1.65
CA LEU A 109 -10.15 -14.70 -2.02
C LEU A 109 -9.48 -15.63 -3.02
N THR A 110 -8.59 -15.14 -3.88
CA THR A 110 -7.86 -16.02 -4.83
C THR A 110 -6.68 -16.73 -4.18
N LEU A 111 -6.15 -16.25 -3.06
CA LEU A 111 -5.19 -16.99 -2.24
C LEU A 111 -5.76 -18.32 -1.70
N THR A 112 -7.09 -18.49 -1.69
CA THR A 112 -7.74 -19.74 -1.27
C THR A 112 -8.07 -20.69 -2.43
N VAL A 113 -7.70 -20.36 -3.67
CA VAL A 113 -8.05 -21.11 -4.90
C VAL A 113 -6.77 -21.58 -5.61
N SER A 114 -6.90 -22.53 -6.54
CA SER A 114 -5.82 -23.24 -7.25
C SER A 114 -4.67 -22.38 -7.84
N ASN A 115 -3.47 -22.98 -7.85
CA ASN A 115 -2.16 -22.36 -8.10
C ASN A 115 -2.03 -21.53 -9.40
N TYR A 116 -2.70 -21.90 -10.50
CA TYR A 116 -2.57 -21.19 -11.77
C TYR A 116 -3.23 -19.80 -11.75
N LYS A 117 -4.30 -19.60 -10.96
CA LYS A 117 -4.92 -18.28 -10.79
C LYS A 117 -4.08 -17.37 -9.90
N LEU A 118 -3.31 -17.97 -8.99
CA LEU A 118 -2.45 -17.24 -8.07
C LEU A 118 -1.36 -16.47 -8.82
N LEU A 119 -0.73 -17.08 -9.83
CA LEU A 119 0.33 -16.43 -10.61
C LEU A 119 -0.16 -15.17 -11.31
N PHE A 120 -1.27 -15.29 -12.05
CA PHE A 120 -1.88 -14.16 -12.76
C PHE A 120 -2.26 -13.03 -11.80
N MET A 121 -2.88 -13.38 -10.67
CA MET A 121 -3.25 -12.39 -9.66
C MET A 121 -2.01 -11.73 -9.03
N CYS A 122 -0.94 -12.49 -8.75
CA CYS A 122 0.31 -11.94 -8.20
C CYS A 122 0.97 -10.98 -9.17
N SER A 123 1.00 -11.31 -10.46
CA SER A 123 1.47 -10.40 -11.52
C SER A 123 0.64 -9.12 -11.59
N LEU A 124 -0.69 -9.22 -11.55
CA LEU A 124 -1.57 -8.06 -11.54
C LEU A 124 -1.34 -7.17 -10.30
N LEU A 125 -1.17 -7.80 -9.14
CA LEU A 125 -0.84 -7.13 -7.87
C LEU A 125 0.50 -6.39 -7.99
N CYS A 126 1.54 -7.04 -8.53
CA CYS A 126 2.84 -6.41 -8.77
C CYS A 126 2.73 -5.20 -9.71
N VAL A 127 2.07 -5.34 -10.86
CA VAL A 127 1.91 -4.24 -11.83
C VAL A 127 1.16 -3.06 -11.22
N SER A 128 0.04 -3.33 -10.53
CA SER A 128 -0.73 -2.27 -9.87
C SER A 128 0.11 -1.53 -8.81
N ASN A 129 0.90 -2.27 -8.02
CA ASN A 129 1.79 -1.69 -7.02
C ASN A 129 2.96 -0.90 -7.62
N LEU A 130 3.56 -1.38 -8.72
CA LEU A 130 4.60 -0.63 -9.43
C LEU A 130 4.04 0.68 -10.00
N PHE A 131 2.82 0.64 -10.53
CA PHE A 131 2.17 1.85 -11.05
C PHE A 131 1.90 2.86 -9.93
N MET A 132 1.36 2.41 -8.78
CA MET A 132 1.20 3.28 -7.61
C MET A 132 2.52 3.84 -7.09
N LEU A 133 3.58 3.03 -7.07
CA LEU A 133 4.91 3.45 -6.65
C LEU A 133 5.42 4.60 -7.52
N LEU A 134 5.29 4.49 -8.84
CA LEU A 134 5.70 5.54 -9.79
C LEU A 134 4.90 6.83 -9.59
N LEU A 135 3.58 6.72 -9.47
CA LEU A 135 2.71 7.87 -9.23
C LEU A 135 3.00 8.55 -7.89
N PHE A 136 3.22 7.80 -6.82
CA PHE A 136 3.48 8.41 -5.53
C PHE A 136 4.86 9.06 -5.47
N THR A 137 5.85 8.45 -6.12
CA THR A 137 7.20 9.01 -6.23
C THR A 137 7.19 10.30 -7.06
N SER A 138 6.41 10.37 -8.14
CA SER A 138 6.29 11.59 -8.94
C SER A 138 5.63 12.73 -8.16
N LEU A 139 4.61 12.44 -7.35
CA LEU A 139 3.99 13.42 -6.45
C LEU A 139 4.95 13.94 -5.37
N ILE A 140 5.80 13.07 -4.82
CA ILE A 140 6.86 13.47 -3.88
C ILE A 140 7.88 14.38 -4.57
N ALA A 141 8.27 14.06 -5.81
CA ALA A 141 9.18 14.89 -6.60
C ALA A 141 8.57 16.27 -6.94
N GLU A 142 7.30 16.30 -7.33
CA GLU A 142 6.56 17.55 -7.57
C GLU A 142 6.45 18.39 -6.30
N PHE A 143 6.21 17.75 -5.16
CA PHE A 143 6.19 18.42 -3.86
C PHE A 143 7.54 19.06 -3.49
N LEU A 144 8.65 18.35 -3.73
CA LEU A 144 10.00 18.89 -3.55
C LEU A 144 10.30 20.05 -4.48
N TYR A 145 9.84 19.98 -5.73
CA TYR A 145 10.01 21.06 -6.69
C TYR A 145 9.30 22.35 -6.24
N VAL A 146 8.09 22.23 -5.69
CA VAL A 146 7.28 23.39 -5.26
C VAL A 146 7.73 23.96 -3.91
N ASN A 147 8.08 23.12 -2.94
CA ASN A 147 8.33 23.54 -1.55
C ASN A 147 9.81 23.58 -1.15
N GLY A 148 10.70 23.06 -2.01
CA GLY A 148 12.13 22.93 -1.74
C GLY A 148 12.44 21.95 -0.60
N LEU A 149 13.59 22.15 0.06
CA LEU A 149 14.11 21.21 1.07
C LEU A 149 13.59 21.45 2.50
N LYS A 150 12.67 22.40 2.71
CA LYS A 150 12.23 22.81 4.06
C LYS A 150 11.65 21.68 4.91
N GLN A 151 11.08 20.65 4.26
CA GLN A 151 10.40 19.53 4.92
C GLN A 151 11.06 18.17 4.60
N ILE A 152 12.34 18.18 4.20
CA ILE A 152 13.03 16.99 3.70
C ILE A 152 13.06 15.83 4.70
N LEU A 153 13.17 16.11 6.01
CA LEU A 153 13.21 15.08 7.05
C LEU A 153 11.87 14.34 7.18
N GLN A 154 10.75 15.06 7.11
CA GLN A 154 9.42 14.46 7.18
C GLN A 154 9.12 13.70 5.89
N LEU A 155 9.55 14.26 4.76
CA LEU A 155 9.40 13.64 3.46
C LEU A 155 10.28 12.39 3.29
N SER A 156 11.47 12.34 3.89
CA SER A 156 12.32 11.15 3.84
C SER A 156 11.68 9.97 4.57
N VAL A 157 11.01 10.22 5.70
CA VAL A 157 10.25 9.17 6.41
C VAL A 157 9.08 8.67 5.55
N ILE A 158 8.36 9.58 4.89
CA ILE A 158 7.27 9.25 3.95
C ILE A 158 7.80 8.41 2.77
N PHE A 159 8.92 8.82 2.19
CA PHE A 159 9.55 8.14 1.06
C PHE A 159 10.06 6.74 1.43
N CYS A 160 10.69 6.60 2.59
CA CYS A 160 11.19 5.31 3.06
C CYS A 160 10.05 4.33 3.38
N LEU A 161 9.03 4.77 4.13
CA LEU A 161 7.95 3.88 4.59
C LEU A 161 6.89 3.61 3.52
N GLY A 162 6.72 4.51 2.56
CA GLY A 162 5.85 4.31 1.40
C GLY A 162 6.62 3.67 0.24
N PRO A 163 7.15 4.47 -0.71
CA PRO A 163 7.81 3.99 -1.92
C PRO A 163 8.88 2.91 -1.72
N VAL A 164 9.84 3.11 -0.82
CA VAL A 164 10.96 2.16 -0.66
C VAL A 164 10.48 0.82 -0.11
N CYS A 165 9.66 0.83 0.95
CA CYS A 165 9.06 -0.40 1.48
C CYS A 165 8.19 -1.10 0.43
N GLN A 166 7.37 -0.36 -0.32
CA GLN A 166 6.53 -0.94 -1.38
C GLN A 166 7.38 -1.60 -2.47
N PHE A 167 8.44 -0.93 -2.92
CA PHE A 167 9.37 -1.47 -3.90
C PHE A 167 10.03 -2.77 -3.43
N VAL A 168 10.55 -2.81 -2.20
CA VAL A 168 11.16 -4.01 -1.62
C VAL A 168 10.17 -5.18 -1.57
N LEU A 169 8.93 -4.93 -1.18
CA LEU A 169 7.89 -5.97 -1.12
C LEU A 169 7.52 -6.48 -2.52
N VAL A 170 7.40 -5.59 -3.51
CA VAL A 170 7.14 -5.98 -4.89
C VAL A 170 8.31 -6.80 -5.46
N CYS A 171 9.55 -6.38 -5.25
CA CYS A 171 10.73 -7.13 -5.69
C CYS A 171 10.78 -8.52 -5.07
N ARG A 172 10.50 -8.63 -3.77
CA ARG A 172 10.43 -9.93 -3.07
C ARG A 172 9.34 -10.84 -3.64
N LEU A 173 8.16 -10.29 -3.92
CA LEU A 173 7.06 -11.05 -4.52
C LEU A 173 7.42 -11.49 -5.93
N LEU A 174 7.99 -10.61 -6.76
CA LEU A 174 8.46 -10.93 -8.11
C LEU A 174 9.50 -12.04 -8.09
N ASP A 175 10.54 -11.92 -7.26
CA ASP A 175 11.62 -12.91 -7.16
C ASP A 175 11.06 -14.31 -6.90
N LYS A 176 10.20 -14.47 -5.89
CA LYS A 176 9.57 -15.77 -5.58
C LYS A 176 8.62 -16.25 -6.67
N THR A 177 7.84 -15.34 -7.25
CA THR A 177 6.87 -15.68 -8.28
C THR A 177 7.55 -16.21 -9.54
N TRP A 178 8.67 -15.61 -9.94
CA TRP A 178 9.40 -16.01 -11.14
C TRP A 178 10.35 -17.19 -10.89
N VAL A 179 11.00 -17.28 -9.72
CA VAL A 179 11.85 -18.42 -9.37
C VAL A 179 11.02 -19.71 -9.27
N ASP A 180 9.86 -19.67 -8.62
CA ASP A 180 9.01 -20.87 -8.49
C ASP A 180 8.47 -21.33 -9.87
N VAL A 181 8.14 -20.39 -10.76
CA VAL A 181 7.72 -20.71 -12.14
C VAL A 181 8.86 -21.32 -12.96
N ILE A 182 10.08 -20.79 -12.85
CA ILE A 182 11.25 -21.34 -13.56
C ILE A 182 11.52 -22.76 -13.09
N VAL A 183 11.46 -23.01 -11.77
CA VAL A 183 11.65 -24.34 -11.21
C VAL A 183 10.55 -25.31 -11.66
N GLU A 184 9.27 -24.92 -11.63
CA GLU A 184 8.17 -25.77 -12.14
C GLU A 184 8.28 -26.08 -13.64
N PHE A 185 8.83 -25.15 -14.45
CA PHE A 185 9.08 -25.38 -15.87
C PHE A 185 10.24 -26.36 -16.11
N ASP A 186 11.30 -26.29 -15.30
CA ASP A 186 12.50 -27.14 -15.46
C ASP A 186 12.20 -28.63 -15.14
N TRP A 187 11.26 -28.90 -14.23
CA TRP A 187 10.85 -30.27 -13.86
C TRP A 187 9.80 -30.91 -14.79
N ASN A 188 9.06 -30.12 -15.56
CA ASN A 188 8.07 -30.63 -16.53
C ASN A 188 8.61 -30.66 -17.98
N GLY A 189 9.87 -30.27 -18.17
CA GLY A 189 10.56 -30.20 -19.47
C GLY A 189 11.44 -31.41 -19.81
N TYR A 190 11.44 -32.48 -19.02
CA TYR A 190 12.17 -33.73 -19.28
C TYR A 190 11.27 -34.96 -19.12
#